data_AF-A0A7J3XWL3-F1
#
_entry.id   AF-A0A7J3XWL3-F1
#
_cell.length_a   1.000
_cell.length_b   1.000
_cell.length_c   1.000
_cell.angle_alpha   90.00
_cell.angle_beta   90.00
_cell.angle_gamma   90.00
#
_symmetry.space_group_name_H-M   'P 1'
#
loop_
_entity.id
_entity.type
_entity.pdbx_description
1 polymer ?
#
loop_
_entity_poly.entity_id
_entity_poly.type
_entity_poly.pdbx_seq_one_letter_code
_entity_poly.pdbx_strand_id
1 'polypeptide(L)'
;MALLGSIRLTAAVDVKRGERVNLRQLFSVEERRKAFTAQVDAPTGAKVKVNVAKLEPMETIVDLGSKKGEAASLWRLLKIWDLDRELVASEDIRKGEGLEVTVETL
;
A
#
# COMPACT_ATOMS: atom_id res chain seq x y z
N MET A 1 15.50 3.57 -7.31
CA MET A 1 14.28 3.50 -6.51
C MET A 1 14.59 3.98 -5.11
N ALA A 2 13.82 4.92 -4.58
CA ALA A 2 14.00 5.41 -3.21
C ALA A 2 12.78 5.05 -2.37
N LEU A 3 13.01 4.62 -1.13
CA LEU A 3 11.92 4.32 -0.20
C LEU A 3 11.19 5.62 0.15
N LEU A 4 9.92 5.73 -0.23
CA LEU A 4 9.03 6.80 0.24
C LEU A 4 8.65 6.58 1.70
N GLY A 5 8.37 5.34 2.06
CA GLY A 5 8.17 4.95 3.45
C GLY A 5 7.62 3.54 3.58
N SER A 6 7.50 3.09 4.82
CA SER A 6 6.88 1.81 5.16
C SER A 6 5.91 1.95 6.32
N ILE A 7 4.92 1.07 6.36
CA ILE A 7 3.92 1.02 7.42
C ILE A 7 3.43 -0.41 7.61
N ARG A 8 3.13 -0.78 8.86
CA ARG A 8 2.52 -2.08 9.17
C ARG A 8 1.01 -1.93 9.26
N LEU A 9 0.27 -2.66 8.42
CA LEU A 9 -1.18 -2.64 8.36
C LEU A 9 -1.77 -4.00 8.73
N THR A 10 -2.94 -3.99 9.35
CA THR A 10 -3.64 -5.21 9.79
C THR A 10 -4.59 -5.71 8.71
N ALA A 11 -4.44 -6.97 8.30
CA ALA A 11 -5.34 -7.62 7.37
C ALA A 11 -6.75 -7.79 7.97
N ALA A 12 -7.79 -7.43 7.21
CA ALA A 12 -9.18 -7.49 7.62
C ALA A 12 -9.88 -8.82 7.25
N VAL A 13 -9.27 -9.60 6.36
CA VAL A 13 -9.79 -10.85 5.80
C VAL A 13 -8.69 -11.90 5.71
N ASP A 14 -9.09 -13.16 5.70
CA ASP A 14 -8.22 -14.28 5.35
C ASP A 14 -8.11 -14.40 3.82
N VAL A 15 -6.91 -14.68 3.31
CA VAL A 15 -6.63 -14.87 1.89
C VAL A 15 -5.69 -16.06 1.74
N LYS A 16 -6.03 -17.04 0.91
CA LYS A 16 -5.13 -18.17 0.65
C LYS A 16 -4.12 -17.82 -0.43
N ARG A 17 -2.97 -18.47 -0.39
CA ARG A 17 -1.99 -18.42 -1.47
C ARG A 17 -2.64 -18.70 -2.83
N GLY A 18 -2.35 -17.84 -3.79
CA GLY A 18 -2.89 -17.91 -5.16
C GLY A 18 -4.26 -17.27 -5.33
N GLU A 19 -4.97 -16.92 -4.25
CA GLU A 19 -6.22 -16.16 -4.34
C GLU A 19 -5.96 -14.69 -4.69
N ARG A 20 -6.96 -14.08 -5.31
CA ARG A 20 -6.96 -12.66 -5.63
C ARG A 20 -7.62 -11.87 -4.52
N VAL A 21 -7.01 -10.74 -4.17
CA VAL A 21 -7.54 -9.79 -3.21
C VAL A 21 -7.16 -8.38 -3.66
N ASN A 22 -7.91 -7.36 -3.25
CA ASN A 22 -7.54 -5.97 -3.46
C ASN A 22 -7.28 -5.24 -2.13
N LEU A 23 -6.62 -4.09 -2.20
CA LEU A 23 -6.27 -3.32 -0.99
C LEU A 23 -7.50 -2.80 -0.24
N ARG A 24 -8.63 -2.59 -0.92
CA ARG A 24 -9.89 -2.20 -0.29
C ARG A 24 -10.47 -3.28 0.61
N GLN A 25 -10.40 -4.54 0.19
CA GLN A 25 -10.86 -5.70 0.94
C GLN A 25 -9.85 -6.08 2.03
N LEU A 26 -8.55 -6.08 1.70
CA LEU A 26 -7.51 -6.52 2.60
C LEU A 26 -7.29 -5.56 3.78
N PHE A 27 -7.38 -4.25 3.55
CA PHE A 27 -7.17 -3.24 4.59
C PHE A 27 -8.41 -2.38 4.79
N SER A 28 -8.84 -2.24 6.05
CA SER A 28 -9.94 -1.35 6.40
C SER A 28 -9.64 0.10 6.00
N VAL A 29 -10.66 0.96 5.99
CA VAL A 29 -10.46 2.40 5.74
C VAL A 29 -9.55 3.02 6.82
N GLU A 30 -9.68 2.59 8.07
CA GLU A 30 -8.85 3.08 9.19
C GLU A 30 -7.39 2.68 9.02
N GLU A 31 -7.12 1.42 8.63
CA GLU A 31 -5.76 0.95 8.35
C GLU A 31 -5.13 1.74 7.21
N ARG A 32 -5.84 1.95 6.09
CA ARG A 32 -5.32 2.72 4.94
C ARG A 32 -5.07 4.20 5.26
N ARG A 33 -5.70 4.74 6.30
CA ARG A 33 -5.50 6.11 6.78
C ARG A 33 -4.31 6.27 7.73
N LYS A 34 -3.78 5.17 8.27
CA LYS A 34 -2.57 5.24 9.11
C LYS A 34 -1.44 5.90 8.33
N ALA A 35 -0.75 6.80 9.01
CA ALA A 35 0.27 7.62 8.40
C ALA A 35 1.68 7.08 8.66
N PHE A 36 2.56 7.33 7.72
CA PHE A 36 4.01 7.19 7.85
C PHE A 36 4.69 8.50 7.42
N THR A 37 5.91 8.73 7.88
CA THR A 37 6.68 9.92 7.48
C THR A 37 7.37 9.67 6.14
N ALA A 38 7.09 10.51 5.15
CA ALA A 38 7.73 10.44 3.84
C ALA A 38 9.24 10.69 3.97
N GLN A 39 10.05 9.77 3.45
CA GLN A 39 11.52 9.83 3.51
C GLN A 39 12.13 10.56 2.31
N VAL A 40 11.37 10.65 1.22
CA VAL A 40 11.70 11.39 -0.01
C VAL A 40 10.46 12.13 -0.52
N ASP A 41 10.67 13.04 -1.45
CA ASP A 41 9.57 13.70 -2.16
C ASP A 41 8.89 12.70 -3.13
N ALA A 42 7.57 12.72 -3.15
CA ALA A 42 6.75 12.01 -4.11
C ALA A 42 5.64 12.97 -4.59
N PRO A 43 5.89 13.80 -5.62
CA PRO A 43 4.88 14.74 -6.12
C PRO A 43 3.68 13.99 -6.72
N THR A 44 2.53 14.65 -6.81
CA THR A 44 1.39 14.15 -7.59
C THR A 44 1.85 13.83 -9.01
N GLY A 45 1.46 12.66 -9.53
CA GLY A 45 1.93 12.18 -10.83
C GLY A 45 3.20 11.33 -10.78
N ALA A 46 3.90 11.26 -9.65
CA ALA A 46 5.07 10.39 -9.50
C ALA A 46 4.67 8.92 -9.61
N LYS A 47 5.48 8.13 -10.31
CA LYS A 47 5.31 6.68 -10.36
C LYS A 47 5.86 6.07 -9.07
N VAL A 48 5.09 5.17 -8.48
CA VAL A 48 5.47 4.45 -7.27
C VAL A 48 5.18 2.97 -7.41
N LYS A 49 5.99 2.17 -6.74
CA LYS A 49 5.77 0.75 -6.51
C LYS A 49 5.29 0.57 -5.07
N VAL A 50 4.16 -0.10 -4.91
CA VAL A 50 3.62 -0.50 -3.61
C VAL A 50 3.87 -2.00 -3.47
N ASN A 51 4.64 -2.37 -2.45
CA ASN A 51 4.83 -3.77 -2.09
C ASN A 51 4.06 -4.02 -0.78
N VAL A 52 3.16 -4.98 -0.80
CA VAL A 52 2.49 -5.48 0.40
C VAL A 52 3.06 -6.86 0.67
N ALA A 53 3.53 -7.12 1.90
CA ALA A 53 4.03 -8.43 2.27
C ALA A 53 3.02 -9.52 1.88
N LYS A 54 3.52 -10.60 1.26
CA LYS A 54 2.72 -11.74 0.78
C LYS A 54 1.78 -11.46 -0.40
N LEU A 55 1.84 -10.29 -1.04
CA LEU A 55 1.18 -10.02 -2.31
C LEU A 55 2.21 -9.76 -3.41
N GLU A 56 1.80 -9.95 -4.66
CA GLU A 56 2.54 -9.38 -5.77
C GLU A 56 2.58 -7.84 -5.69
N PRO A 57 3.67 -7.21 -6.13
CA PRO A 57 3.79 -5.76 -6.10
C PRO A 57 2.91 -5.12 -7.17
N MET A 58 2.50 -3.88 -6.93
CA MET A 58 1.80 -3.07 -7.93
C MET A 58 2.50 -1.74 -8.16
N GLU A 59 2.51 -1.31 -9.41
CA GLU A 59 2.92 0.05 -9.78
C GLU A 59 1.68 0.92 -9.99
N THR A 60 1.75 2.15 -9.52
CA THR A 60 0.72 3.17 -9.75
C THR A 60 1.32 4.58 -9.77
N ILE A 61 0.46 5.58 -9.89
CA ILE A 61 0.76 7.00 -9.88
C ILE A 61 0.21 7.62 -8.60
N VAL A 62 1.03 8.42 -7.93
CA VAL A 62 0.63 9.16 -6.73
C VAL A 62 -0.49 10.16 -7.05
N ASP A 63 -1.59 10.07 -6.31
CA ASP A 63 -2.73 10.97 -6.39
C ASP A 63 -2.46 12.27 -5.63
N LEU A 64 -2.38 12.20 -4.31
CA LEU A 64 -1.96 13.33 -3.47
C LEU A 64 -0.50 13.17 -3.08
N GLY A 65 0.36 14.03 -3.65
CA GLY A 65 1.78 14.03 -3.35
C GLY A 65 2.12 14.35 -1.90
N SER A 66 3.37 14.07 -1.55
CA SER A 66 3.97 14.35 -0.25
C SER A 66 5.41 14.84 -0.41
N LYS A 67 5.83 15.74 0.47
CA LYS A 67 7.24 16.12 0.60
C LYS A 67 7.93 15.32 1.70
N LYS A 68 9.25 15.21 1.62
CA LYS A 68 10.08 14.63 2.68
C LYS A 68 9.77 15.28 4.03
N GLY A 69 9.52 14.44 5.03
CA GLY A 69 9.14 14.85 6.39
C GLY A 69 7.64 15.04 6.61
N GLU A 70 6.82 15.06 5.56
CA GLU A 70 5.37 15.14 5.70
C GLU A 70 4.73 13.77 5.99
N ALA A 71 3.52 13.79 6.56
CA ALA A 71 2.72 12.59 6.75
C ALA A 71 2.11 12.13 5.41
N ALA A 72 2.35 10.86 5.07
CA ALA A 72 1.76 10.18 3.92
C ALA A 72 0.98 8.94 4.37
N SER A 73 0.02 8.48 3.56
CA SER A 73 -0.75 7.27 3.82
C SER A 73 -1.24 6.66 2.51
N LEU A 74 -1.58 5.37 2.50
CA LEU A 74 -2.13 4.72 1.30
C LEU A 74 -3.44 5.39 0.85
N TRP A 75 -4.28 5.82 1.79
CA TRP A 75 -5.51 6.55 1.49
C TRP A 75 -5.29 7.86 0.73
N ARG A 76 -4.16 8.54 0.95
CA ARG A 76 -3.82 9.80 0.26
C ARG A 76 -3.04 9.56 -1.02
N LEU A 77 -2.09 8.61 -0.99
CA LEU A 77 -1.19 8.36 -2.11
C LEU A 77 -1.86 7.65 -3.27
N LEU A 78 -2.80 6.73 -2.99
CA LEU A 78 -3.41 5.88 -4.02
C LEU A 78 -4.74 6.46 -4.50
N LYS A 79 -5.03 6.30 -5.79
CA LYS A 79 -6.35 6.62 -6.33
C LYS A 79 -7.37 5.59 -5.87
N ILE A 80 -8.63 6.00 -5.82
CA ILE A 80 -9.71 5.11 -5.35
C ILE A 80 -9.79 3.81 -6.16
N TRP A 81 -9.51 3.86 -7.47
CA TRP A 81 -9.53 2.68 -8.36
C TRP A 81 -8.29 1.80 -8.20
N ASP A 82 -7.16 2.33 -7.72
CA ASP A 82 -5.98 1.52 -7.43
C ASP A 82 -6.24 0.56 -6.27
N LEU A 83 -7.15 0.94 -5.36
CA LEU A 83 -7.55 0.11 -4.23
C LEU A 83 -8.42 -1.09 -4.64
N ASP A 84 -9.00 -1.05 -5.84
CA ASP A 84 -9.85 -2.10 -6.41
C ASP A 84 -9.07 -3.05 -7.33
N ARG A 85 -7.79 -2.77 -7.59
CA ARG A 85 -6.92 -3.64 -8.39
C ARG A 85 -6.74 -4.98 -7.69
N GLU A 86 -7.06 -6.06 -8.41
CA GLU A 86 -6.79 -7.42 -7.94
C GLU A 86 -5.28 -7.70 -7.92
N LEU A 87 -4.80 -8.24 -6.81
CA LEU A 87 -3.44 -8.71 -6.60
C LEU A 87 -3.48 -10.16 -6.14
N VAL A 88 -2.54 -10.97 -6.62
CA VAL A 88 -2.41 -12.38 -6.23
C VAL A 88 -1.60 -12.49 -4.94
N ALA A 89 -2.12 -13.26 -3.98
CA ALA A 89 -1.39 -13.59 -2.76
C ALA A 89 -0.29 -14.63 -3.03
N SER A 90 0.95 -14.30 -2.70
CA SER A 90 2.09 -15.22 -2.83
C SER A 90 2.16 -16.25 -1.69
N GLU A 91 1.54 -15.94 -0.55
CA GLU A 91 1.44 -16.78 0.65
C GLU A 91 0.07 -16.61 1.31
N ASP A 92 -0.26 -17.48 2.28
CA ASP A 92 -1.48 -17.33 3.08
C ASP A 92 -1.39 -16.10 4.00
N ILE A 93 -2.47 -15.32 4.03
CA ILE A 93 -2.67 -14.16 4.89
C ILE A 93 -3.83 -14.47 5.84
N ARG A 94 -3.62 -14.23 7.14
CA ARG A 94 -4.69 -14.41 8.14
C ARG A 94 -5.32 -13.08 8.52
N LYS A 95 -6.61 -13.08 8.79
CA LYS A 95 -7.28 -11.93 9.40
C LYS A 95 -6.60 -11.58 10.73
N GLY A 96 -6.31 -10.30 10.94
CA GLY A 96 -5.59 -9.79 12.10
C GLY A 96 -4.07 -9.83 11.96
N GLU A 97 -3.53 -10.43 10.89
CA GLU A 97 -2.09 -10.43 10.62
C GLU A 97 -1.60 -9.04 10.24
N GLY A 98 -0.47 -8.62 10.82
CA GLY A 98 0.18 -7.37 10.47
C GLY A 98 1.13 -7.56 9.28
N LEU A 99 0.78 -7.00 8.12
CA LEU A 99 1.54 -7.00 6.88
C LEU A 99 2.36 -5.71 6.75
N GLU A 100 3.63 -5.85 6.36
CA GLU A 100 4.45 -4.69 6.02
C GLU A 100 4.06 -4.21 4.62
N VAL A 101 3.85 -2.90 4.50
CA VAL A 101 3.61 -2.22 3.23
C VAL A 101 4.74 -1.22 3.00
N THR A 102 5.44 -1.34 1.88
CA THR A 102 6.47 -0.40 1.45
C THR A 102 6.01 0.35 0.20
N VAL A 103 6.33 1.63 0.13
CA VAL A 103 6.12 2.45 -1.06
C VAL A 103 7.46 2.98 -1.52
N GLU A 104 7.79 2.75 -2.79
CA GLU A 104 9.06 3.13 -3.41
C GLU A 104 8.79 4.02 -4.62
N THR A 105 9.53 5.11 -4.76
CA THR A 105 9.50 5.93 -5.99
C THR A 105 10.27 5.23 -7.11
N LEU A 106 9.70 5.27 -8.32
CA LEU A 106 10.27 4.70 -9.54
C LEU A 106 11.08 5.73 -10.33
#